data_AF-A0A5K1A1E9-F1
#
_entry.id   AF-A0A5K1A1E9-F1
#
_cell.length_a   1.000
_cell.length_b   1.000
_cell.length_c   1.000
_cell.angle_alpha   90.00
_cell.angle_beta   90.00
_cell.angle_gamma   90.00
#
_symmetry.space_group_name_H-M   'P 1'
#
loop_
_entity.id
_entity.type
_entity.pdbx_description
1 polymer ?
#
loop_
_entity_poly.entity_id
_entity_poly.type
_entity_poly.pdbx_seq_one_letter_code
_entity_poly.pdbx_strand_id
1 'polypeptide(L)'
;TLAVFVTILAGFRLDLAAGQNCGCAANLCCSQWGYCGTGPAYCGQGCRGGPCSGGGGSGGGGTSVSDVVTPQFFAGIINQAAAGCAGKNFYTRDAFISALGSFPGFGTAGTADDSKREVAAFFAHATHETG
;
A
#
# COMPACT_ATOMS: atom_id res chain seq x y z
N THR A 1 18.94 53.82 -7.19
CA THR A 1 17.51 53.47 -7.05
C THR A 1 17.04 52.35 -7.98
N LEU A 2 17.86 51.85 -8.92
CA LEU A 2 17.49 50.76 -9.84
C LEU A 2 17.95 49.35 -9.39
N ALA A 3 18.65 49.24 -8.26
CA ALA A 3 19.18 47.96 -7.76
C ALA A 3 18.26 47.24 -6.77
N VAL A 4 17.18 47.88 -6.32
CA VAL A 4 16.27 47.34 -5.28
C VAL A 4 15.10 46.54 -5.89
N PHE A 5 14.81 46.71 -7.19
CA PHE A 5 13.68 46.04 -7.84
C PHE A 5 13.98 44.60 -8.32
N VAL A 6 15.25 44.23 -8.52
CA VAL A 6 15.61 42.89 -9.05
C VAL A 6 15.58 41.82 -7.96
N THR A 7 15.69 42.18 -6.69
CA THR A 7 15.63 41.21 -5.58
C THR A 7 14.22 40.74 -5.27
N ILE A 8 13.18 41.51 -5.62
CA ILE A 8 11.78 41.16 -5.34
C ILE A 8 11.27 40.05 -6.28
N LEU A 9 11.90 39.87 -7.46
CA LEU A 9 11.53 38.80 -8.41
C LEU A 9 12.15 37.43 -8.07
N ALA A 10 13.11 37.36 -7.16
CA ALA A 10 13.67 36.08 -6.69
C ALA A 10 12.98 35.53 -5.42
N GLY A 11 12.12 36.34 -4.77
CA GLY A 11 11.57 36.08 -3.44
C GLY A 11 10.16 35.51 -3.37
N PHE A 12 9.39 35.53 -4.45
CA PHE A 12 8.14 34.78 -4.51
C PHE A 12 8.40 33.43 -5.16
N ARG A 13 8.85 32.47 -4.34
CA ARG A 13 8.47 31.08 -4.59
C ARG A 13 6.96 31.04 -4.42
N LEU A 14 6.22 31.20 -5.51
CA LEU A 14 4.95 30.50 -5.61
C LEU A 14 5.33 29.02 -5.56
N ASP A 15 5.41 28.48 -4.36
CA ASP A 15 5.20 27.05 -4.15
C ASP A 15 3.75 26.83 -4.54
N LEU A 16 3.57 26.63 -5.85
CA LEU A 16 2.42 25.99 -6.44
C LEU A 16 2.07 24.86 -5.48
N ALA A 17 0.90 24.95 -4.85
CA ALA A 17 0.37 23.91 -4.00
C ALA A 17 0.18 22.63 -4.83
N ALA A 18 1.28 21.93 -5.06
CA ALA A 18 1.26 20.52 -5.34
C ALA A 18 0.59 19.91 -4.12
N GLY A 19 -0.53 19.21 -4.32
CA GLY A 19 -1.05 18.33 -3.28
C GLY A 19 0.10 17.47 -2.80
N GLN A 20 0.59 17.74 -1.58
CA GLN A 20 1.93 17.34 -1.15
C GLN A 20 1.99 15.80 -1.14
N ASN A 21 2.92 15.27 -1.92
CA ASN A 21 3.20 13.85 -2.04
C ASN A 21 3.67 13.34 -0.67
N CYS A 22 3.05 12.29 -0.13
CA CYS A 22 3.24 11.81 1.24
C CYS A 22 4.65 11.23 1.50
N GLY A 23 5.67 12.08 1.56
CA GLY A 23 7.07 11.74 1.87
C GLY A 23 7.43 11.98 3.34
N CYS A 24 6.59 11.53 4.26
CA CYS A 24 6.78 11.77 5.69
C CYS A 24 7.95 10.99 6.28
N ALA A 25 8.59 11.56 7.31
CA ALA A 25 9.59 10.85 8.11
C ALA A 25 8.98 9.60 8.77
N ALA A 26 9.82 8.62 9.10
CA ALA A 26 9.40 7.39 9.75
C ALA A 26 8.57 7.69 11.02
N ASN A 27 7.43 7.00 11.16
CA ASN A 27 6.46 7.13 12.26
C ASN A 27 5.55 8.39 12.24
N LEU A 28 5.55 9.19 11.17
CA LEU A 28 4.58 10.27 10.97
C LEU A 28 3.46 9.86 10.01
N CYS A 29 2.24 10.30 10.31
CA CYS A 29 1.08 10.12 9.45
C CYS A 29 0.96 11.25 8.42
N CYS A 30 0.59 10.92 7.20
CA CYS A 30 0.18 11.85 6.16
C CYS A 30 -1.32 12.06 6.26
N SER A 31 -1.78 13.27 6.56
CA SER A 31 -3.21 13.59 6.61
C SER A 31 -3.85 13.52 5.21
N GLN A 32 -5.19 13.55 5.17
CA GLN A 32 -5.94 13.64 3.91
C GLN A 32 -5.58 14.86 3.06
N TRP A 33 -5.01 15.89 3.70
CA TRP A 33 -4.57 17.14 3.10
C TRP A 33 -3.09 17.13 2.68
N GLY A 34 -2.38 16.03 2.88
CA GLY A 34 -0.97 15.87 2.50
C GLY A 34 0.04 16.39 3.53
N TYR A 35 -0.36 16.62 4.79
CA TYR A 35 0.55 17.10 5.84
C TYR A 35 1.02 15.97 6.75
N CYS A 36 2.29 16.02 7.16
CA CYS A 36 2.88 15.04 8.06
C CYS A 36 2.70 15.44 9.54
N GLY A 37 2.29 14.50 10.39
CA GLY A 37 2.17 14.75 11.82
C GLY A 37 1.71 13.53 12.62
N THR A 38 1.48 13.72 13.92
CA THR A 38 0.96 12.69 14.83
C THR A 38 -0.40 13.10 15.40
N GLY A 39 -1.18 12.11 15.85
CA GLY A 39 -2.48 12.33 16.45
C GLY A 39 -3.65 12.36 15.45
N PRO A 40 -4.90 12.47 15.93
CA PRO A 40 -6.10 12.18 15.13
C PRO A 40 -6.29 13.07 13.90
N ALA A 41 -5.78 14.30 13.90
CA ALA A 41 -5.87 15.20 12.75
C ALA A 41 -5.01 14.76 11.56
N TYR A 42 -3.96 13.97 11.81
CA TYR A 42 -3.02 13.48 10.80
C TYR A 42 -3.21 11.99 10.55
N CYS A 43 -3.39 11.24 11.62
CA CYS A 43 -3.52 9.78 11.60
C CYS A 43 -4.98 9.31 11.53
N GLY A 44 -5.97 10.18 11.69
CA GLY A 44 -7.38 9.79 11.69
C GLY A 44 -7.96 9.56 10.30
N GLN A 45 -9.27 9.82 10.18
CA GLN A 45 -10.01 9.64 8.93
C GLN A 45 -9.32 10.31 7.74
N GLY A 46 -9.16 9.56 6.64
CA GLY A 46 -8.54 10.06 5.41
C GLY A 46 -7.01 10.16 5.46
N CYS A 47 -6.35 9.63 6.49
CA CYS A 47 -4.90 9.48 6.51
C CYS A 47 -4.41 8.73 5.26
N ARG A 48 -3.44 9.30 4.55
CA ARG A 48 -2.91 8.88 3.24
C ARG A 48 -1.59 8.10 3.33
N GLY A 49 -0.98 7.99 4.52
CA GLY A 49 0.26 7.25 4.74
C GLY A 49 0.75 7.32 6.18
N GLY A 50 1.63 6.42 6.61
CA GLY A 50 2.13 6.35 7.98
C GLY A 50 1.20 5.55 8.92
N PRO A 51 1.38 5.63 10.25
CA PRO A 51 0.64 4.82 11.22
C PRO A 51 -0.79 5.35 11.48
N CYS A 52 -1.64 5.30 10.45
CA CYS A 52 -3.03 5.77 10.51
C CYS A 52 -3.86 5.01 11.56
N SER A 53 -4.55 5.74 12.43
CA SER A 53 -5.42 5.28 13.51
C SER A 53 -6.89 5.29 13.06
N GLY A 54 -7.41 4.10 12.75
CA GLY A 54 -8.81 3.89 12.34
C GLY A 54 -8.94 3.67 10.83
N GLY A 55 -9.19 2.41 10.43
CA GLY A 55 -9.39 2.03 9.04
C GLY A 55 -10.54 2.82 8.41
N GLY A 56 -10.20 3.78 7.56
CA GLY A 56 -11.18 4.70 7.00
C GLY A 56 -10.55 5.74 6.08
N GLY A 57 -10.14 5.30 4.89
CA GLY A 57 -9.78 6.19 3.78
C GLY A 57 -8.48 5.81 3.10
N SER A 58 -8.60 5.06 1.99
CA SER A 58 -7.63 4.83 0.92
C SER A 58 -6.35 5.68 0.96
N GLY A 59 -5.30 5.11 1.56
CA GLY A 59 -3.94 5.61 1.44
C GLY A 59 -3.08 5.15 2.60
N GLY A 60 -2.29 4.10 2.38
CA GLY A 60 -1.11 3.83 3.20
C GLY A 60 -1.33 3.36 4.64
N GLY A 61 -2.21 2.37 4.82
CA GLY A 61 -2.01 1.29 5.80
C GLY A 61 -2.01 -0.01 5.00
N GLY A 62 -1.07 -0.93 5.25
CA GLY A 62 -0.97 -2.19 4.50
C GLY A 62 -2.35 -2.83 4.35
N THR A 63 -2.81 -3.01 3.11
CA THR A 63 -4.04 -3.75 2.85
C THR A 63 -3.83 -5.15 3.43
N SER A 64 -4.76 -5.65 4.27
CA SER A 64 -4.64 -7.00 4.80
C SER A 64 -4.45 -7.96 3.64
N VAL A 65 -3.54 -8.93 3.76
CA VAL A 65 -3.30 -9.92 2.68
C VAL A 65 -4.61 -10.61 2.31
N SER A 66 -5.52 -10.80 3.27
CA SER A 66 -6.87 -11.33 3.04
C SER A 66 -7.75 -10.46 2.12
N ASP A 67 -7.56 -9.14 2.16
CA ASP A 67 -8.28 -8.16 1.33
C ASP A 67 -7.65 -8.04 -0.06
N VAL A 68 -6.33 -8.25 -0.18
CA VAL A 68 -5.63 -8.32 -1.48
C VAL A 68 -5.98 -9.63 -2.20
N VAL A 69 -5.86 -10.75 -1.49
CA VAL A 69 -6.11 -12.10 -2.00
C VAL A 69 -7.58 -12.41 -1.77
N THR A 70 -8.45 -11.82 -2.56
CA THR A 70 -9.89 -12.12 -2.55
C THR A 70 -10.16 -13.53 -3.11
N PRO A 71 -11.34 -14.12 -2.84
CA PRO A 71 -11.74 -15.37 -3.49
C PRO A 71 -11.64 -15.32 -5.02
N GLN A 72 -12.04 -14.21 -5.63
CA GLN A 72 -12.01 -13.99 -7.07
C GLN A 72 -10.57 -13.87 -7.59
N PHE A 73 -9.69 -13.16 -6.88
CA PHE A 73 -8.28 -13.06 -7.22
C PHE A 73 -7.62 -14.45 -7.21
N PHE A 74 -7.80 -15.20 -6.12
CA PHE A 74 -7.23 -16.54 -5.98
C PHE A 74 -7.78 -17.51 -7.04
N ALA A 75 -9.09 -17.48 -7.30
CA ALA A 75 -9.70 -18.27 -8.37
C ALA A 75 -9.16 -17.88 -9.75
N GLY A 76 -8.86 -16.59 -9.99
CA GLY A 76 -8.25 -16.12 -11.23
C GLY A 76 -6.89 -16.76 -11.52
N ILE A 77 -6.10 -17.05 -10.48
CA ILE A 77 -4.82 -17.76 -10.58
C ILE A 77 -5.06 -19.26 -10.81
N ILE A 78 -5.80 -19.91 -9.90
CA ILE A 78 -6.03 -21.37 -9.95
C ILE A 78 -6.72 -21.80 -11.25
N ASN A 79 -7.59 -20.97 -11.81
CA ASN A 79 -8.31 -21.30 -13.04
C ASN A 79 -7.43 -21.32 -14.30
N GLN A 80 -6.20 -20.77 -14.26
CA GLN A 80 -5.26 -20.90 -15.37
C GLN A 80 -4.76 -22.34 -15.55
N ALA A 81 -4.75 -23.14 -14.46
CA ALA A 81 -4.35 -24.54 -14.54
C ALA A 81 -5.37 -25.37 -15.34
N ALA A 82 -4.90 -26.42 -16.01
CA ALA A 82 -5.76 -27.37 -16.72
C ALA A 82 -6.85 -27.97 -15.80
N ALA A 83 -8.01 -28.31 -16.34
CA ALA A 83 -9.15 -28.79 -15.55
C ALA A 83 -8.84 -30.04 -14.69
N GLY A 84 -7.95 -30.92 -15.16
CA GLY A 84 -7.50 -32.12 -14.44
C GLY A 84 -6.30 -31.91 -13.51
N CYS A 85 -5.82 -30.67 -13.32
CA CYS A 85 -4.67 -30.41 -12.46
C CYS A 85 -5.01 -30.71 -10.99
N ALA A 86 -4.24 -31.61 -10.37
CA ALA A 86 -4.41 -31.96 -8.96
C ALA A 86 -4.31 -30.74 -8.03
N GLY A 87 -3.49 -29.74 -8.42
CA GLY A 87 -3.32 -28.48 -7.70
C GLY A 87 -4.63 -27.72 -7.48
N LYS A 88 -5.64 -27.85 -8.36
CA LYS A 88 -6.94 -27.18 -8.21
C LYS A 88 -7.70 -27.61 -6.96
N ASN A 89 -7.48 -28.83 -6.47
CA ASN A 89 -8.11 -29.35 -5.26
C ASN A 89 -7.20 -29.27 -4.02
N PHE A 90 -5.91 -29.03 -4.24
CA PHE A 90 -4.91 -28.99 -3.17
C PHE A 90 -4.66 -27.57 -2.65
N TYR A 91 -4.51 -26.59 -3.55
CA TYR A 91 -4.27 -25.20 -3.19
C TYR A 91 -5.58 -24.45 -3.00
N THR A 92 -5.90 -24.09 -1.75
CA THR A 92 -7.11 -23.33 -1.42
C THR A 92 -6.75 -21.97 -0.83
N ARG A 93 -7.63 -20.99 -1.07
CA ARG A 93 -7.47 -19.65 -0.49
C ARG A 93 -7.45 -19.72 1.04
N ASP A 94 -8.32 -20.52 1.63
CA ASP A 94 -8.43 -20.61 3.09
C ASP A 94 -7.17 -21.22 3.72
N ALA A 95 -6.55 -22.21 3.07
CA ALA A 95 -5.26 -22.73 3.51
C ALA A 95 -4.15 -21.66 3.41
N PHE A 96 -4.12 -20.90 2.32
CA PHE A 96 -3.18 -19.77 2.17
C PHE A 96 -3.38 -18.72 3.27
N ILE A 97 -4.62 -18.28 3.52
CA ILE A 97 -4.92 -17.28 4.57
C ILE A 97 -4.59 -17.83 5.97
N SER A 98 -4.86 -19.11 6.22
CA SER A 98 -4.51 -19.76 7.50
C SER A 98 -3.00 -19.78 7.73
N ALA A 99 -2.22 -20.01 6.67
CA ALA A 99 -0.76 -20.01 6.75
C ALA A 99 -0.17 -18.66 7.17
N LEU A 100 -0.85 -17.54 6.88
CA LEU A 100 -0.42 -16.20 7.28
C LEU A 100 -0.26 -16.05 8.80
N GLY A 101 -1.00 -16.82 9.59
CA GLY A 101 -0.85 -16.83 11.05
C GLY A 101 0.57 -17.20 11.52
N SER A 102 1.32 -17.94 10.70
CA SER A 102 2.71 -18.32 10.96
C SER A 102 3.73 -17.30 10.42
N PHE A 103 3.30 -16.36 9.57
CA PHE A 103 4.16 -15.41 8.88
C PHE A 103 3.60 -13.98 9.02
N PRO A 104 3.59 -13.40 10.24
CA PRO A 104 2.94 -12.11 10.50
C PRO A 104 3.56 -10.92 9.75
N GLY A 105 4.80 -11.06 9.24
CA GLY A 105 5.47 -10.04 8.42
C GLY A 105 5.13 -10.09 6.93
N PHE A 106 4.52 -11.19 6.46
CA PHE A 106 4.26 -11.37 5.04
C PHE A 106 3.14 -10.43 4.56
N GLY A 107 3.44 -9.60 3.56
CA GLY A 107 2.49 -8.67 2.96
C GLY A 107 2.02 -7.56 3.90
N THR A 108 2.69 -7.36 5.04
CA THR A 108 2.34 -6.33 6.04
C THR A 108 3.39 -5.24 6.16
N ALA A 109 4.54 -5.39 5.50
CA ALA A 109 5.64 -4.44 5.55
C ALA A 109 5.48 -3.33 4.48
N GLY A 110 5.79 -2.10 4.87
CA GLY A 110 5.84 -0.96 3.95
C GLY A 110 4.46 -0.37 3.62
N THR A 111 4.31 0.11 2.39
CA THR A 111 3.06 0.72 1.89
C THR A 111 2.07 -0.33 1.41
N ALA A 112 0.81 0.06 1.19
CA ALA A 112 -0.18 -0.85 0.59
C ALA A 112 0.25 -1.38 -0.80
N ASP A 113 1.03 -0.61 -1.55
CA ASP A 113 1.59 -1.06 -2.83
C ASP A 113 2.76 -2.03 -2.63
N ASP A 114 3.54 -1.89 -1.56
CA ASP A 114 4.56 -2.88 -1.19
C ASP A 114 3.91 -4.22 -0.82
N SER A 115 2.87 -4.20 0.02
CA SER A 115 2.07 -5.39 0.35
C SER A 115 1.54 -6.09 -0.91
N LYS A 116 0.96 -5.34 -1.86
CA LYS A 116 0.48 -5.89 -3.13
C LYS A 116 1.61 -6.45 -3.98
N ARG A 117 2.77 -5.77 -4.04
CA ARG A 117 3.95 -6.24 -4.77
C ARG A 117 4.49 -7.53 -4.16
N GLU A 118 4.57 -7.64 -2.84
CA GLU A 118 5.03 -8.84 -2.15
C GLU A 118 4.09 -10.02 -2.41
N VAL A 119 2.77 -9.82 -2.27
CA VAL A 119 1.76 -10.85 -2.58
C VAL A 119 1.84 -11.27 -4.05
N ALA A 120 1.98 -10.31 -4.97
CA ALA A 120 2.12 -10.62 -6.39
C ALA A 120 3.41 -11.40 -6.70
N ALA A 121 4.54 -11.01 -6.11
CA ALA A 121 5.81 -11.71 -6.28
C ALA A 121 5.76 -13.14 -5.73
N PHE A 122 5.11 -13.35 -4.58
CA PHE A 122 4.88 -14.68 -4.02
C PHE A 122 4.10 -15.56 -4.99
N PHE A 123 2.95 -15.09 -5.48
CA PHE A 123 2.14 -15.88 -6.40
C PHE A 123 2.83 -16.12 -7.75
N ALA A 124 3.59 -15.15 -8.27
CA ALA A 124 4.36 -15.33 -9.50
C ALA A 124 5.38 -16.47 -9.37
N HIS A 125 6.15 -16.52 -8.27
CA HIS A 125 7.07 -17.63 -8.02
C HIS A 125 6.34 -18.94 -7.77
N ALA A 126 5.31 -18.94 -6.91
CA ALA A 126 4.55 -20.15 -6.61
C ALA A 126 3.98 -20.78 -7.90
N THR A 127 3.39 -19.98 -8.79
CA THR A 127 2.89 -20.48 -10.08
C THR A 127 3.99 -20.97 -11.01
N HIS A 128 5.16 -20.33 -11.00
CA HIS A 128 6.28 -20.80 -11.82
C HIS A 128 6.76 -22.19 -11.38
N GLU A 129 6.87 -22.41 -10.07
CA GLU A 129 7.32 -23.68 -9.51
C GLU A 129 6.27 -24.80 -9.64
N THR A 130 4.99 -24.46 -9.74
CA THR A 130 3.91 -25.47 -9.78
C THR A 130 3.30 -25.72 -11.16
N GLY A 131 3.65 -24.93 -12.18
CA GLY A 131 3.12 -25.03 -13.54
C GLY A 131 1.65 -24.62 -13.66
#